data_AF-A0A2C9LPU6-F1
#
_entry.id   AF-A0A2C9LPU6-F1
#
_cell.length_a   1.000
_cell.length_b   1.000
_cell.length_c   1.000
_cell.angle_alpha   90.00
_cell.angle_beta   90.00
_cell.angle_gamma   90.00
#
_symmetry.space_group_name_H-M   'P 1'
#
loop_
_entity.id
_entity.type
_entity.pdbx_description
1 polymer ?
#
loop_
_entity_poly.entity_id
_entity_poly.type
_entity_poly.pdbx_seq_one_letter_code
_entity_poly.pdbx_strand_id
1 'polypeptide(L)'
;MRQVLVNTSYYWFGTSHNETCQGSSSMSCDNPEPIRLSLASRLFGLSDVHNKTELTALTRQVKLAFVTFNSPAGSIFACGHNFKIPEVANFIVDPLKTMSISSWSLQKSPQVAWDSPNNQTLYTVVIWDAGHYYLHGLYINCYQSSLISGTTIFNYSAPSNPYYISNPVVVLVIPQTVRLNQSSVTQAVEAITGRHQGRFVLSEFRDQFSQELSQRPSHINIITLEADPFAVQYYRDKFVVDNCALLISRLTPLHQVAKLSNLSMSWGDNSTESTDFNNTYLTSLALNLAVTYNTGDFRVEYCCTNYSITSGMFTANPFDESPVRSAVVRLRPRVTLSPMNMKDANRYRSRVYTLFMVDVAPAVEAGQSNARYFTHWLVTNIRNGDVSSGDELSEYFGPNPIIPNVPRTYMFLLFPQPVKRLNNSVIDHFCPNGRWICQIQLTPVLQAWNLTELVGVTWFRAVNDGFAKMRTYTVLKMMSMEEVCANVTGYPGSCHRSRPTNQTSTINYNNSASANINNNACTIHTALQMMTAALVMVLLLAL
;
A
#
# COMPACT_ATOMS: atom_id res chain seq x y z
N MET A 1 29.17 -3.63 -2.23
CA MET A 1 28.94 -2.82 -3.44
C MET A 1 29.56 -3.45 -4.68
N ARG A 2 30.88 -3.68 -4.72
CA ARG A 2 31.54 -4.25 -5.91
C ARG A 2 30.95 -5.59 -6.38
N GLN A 3 30.60 -6.47 -5.43
CA GLN A 3 29.89 -7.71 -5.74
C GLN A 3 28.51 -7.47 -6.34
N VAL A 4 27.76 -6.48 -5.83
CA VAL A 4 26.45 -6.08 -6.37
C VAL A 4 26.58 -5.61 -7.83
N LEU A 5 27.64 -4.85 -8.16
CA LEU A 5 27.84 -4.35 -9.52
C LEU A 5 27.97 -5.47 -10.56
N VAL A 6 28.63 -6.58 -10.22
CA VAL A 6 28.88 -7.70 -11.16
C VAL A 6 27.92 -8.88 -10.99
N ASN A 7 27.01 -8.82 -10.02
CA ASN A 7 26.05 -9.89 -9.78
C ASN A 7 24.91 -9.81 -10.80
N THR A 8 24.83 -10.81 -11.68
CA THR A 8 23.84 -10.89 -12.76
C THR A 8 22.44 -11.27 -12.28
N SER A 9 22.26 -11.61 -11.01
CA SER A 9 20.96 -12.03 -10.45
C SER A 9 20.42 -11.05 -9.42
N TYR A 10 21.14 -9.94 -9.16
CA TYR A 10 20.78 -9.01 -8.09
C TYR A 10 19.60 -8.10 -8.45
N TYR A 11 19.48 -7.69 -9.72
CA TYR A 11 18.41 -6.82 -10.20
C TYR A 11 17.56 -7.54 -11.26
N TRP A 12 16.34 -7.02 -11.42
CA TRP A 12 15.29 -7.63 -12.23
C TRP A 12 15.58 -7.81 -13.71
N PHE A 13 16.48 -7.00 -14.26
CA PHE A 13 16.90 -7.09 -15.66
C PHE A 13 18.00 -8.13 -15.90
N GLY A 14 18.37 -8.89 -14.87
CA GLY A 14 19.41 -9.90 -14.87
C GLY A 14 18.96 -11.29 -15.29
N THR A 15 19.65 -12.33 -14.81
CA THR A 15 19.36 -13.74 -15.13
C THR A 15 17.98 -14.19 -14.67
N SER A 16 17.44 -13.56 -13.62
CA SER A 16 16.10 -13.84 -13.09
C SER A 16 14.99 -13.10 -13.86
N HIS A 17 15.31 -12.28 -14.87
CA HIS A 17 14.31 -11.48 -15.60
C HIS A 17 13.13 -12.32 -16.10
N ASN A 18 13.40 -13.46 -16.75
CA ASN A 18 12.35 -14.33 -17.26
C ASN A 18 11.44 -14.90 -16.14
N GLU A 19 11.99 -15.19 -14.97
CA GLU A 19 11.23 -15.70 -13.82
C GLU A 19 10.40 -14.59 -13.19
N THR A 20 11.00 -13.41 -12.98
CA THR A 20 10.35 -12.24 -12.40
C THR A 20 9.24 -11.68 -13.30
N CYS A 21 9.45 -11.72 -14.61
CA CYS A 21 8.57 -11.11 -15.59
C CYS A 21 7.66 -12.10 -16.33
N GLN A 22 7.92 -13.41 -16.27
CA GLN A 22 7.10 -14.48 -16.89
C GLN A 22 6.71 -14.21 -18.36
N GLY A 23 7.59 -13.55 -19.13
CA GLY A 23 7.32 -13.14 -20.52
C GLY A 23 6.27 -12.03 -20.67
N SER A 24 5.87 -11.37 -19.59
CA SER A 24 4.95 -10.24 -19.57
C SER A 24 5.52 -9.06 -20.36
N SER A 25 4.71 -8.49 -21.25
CA SER A 25 4.97 -7.21 -21.90
C SER A 25 4.57 -6.02 -21.01
N SER A 26 4.53 -6.21 -19.69
CA SER A 26 4.25 -5.13 -18.75
C SER A 26 5.41 -4.13 -18.76
N MET A 27 5.07 -2.87 -18.56
CA MET A 27 6.05 -1.78 -18.51
C MET A 27 7.07 -1.96 -17.37
N SER A 28 6.71 -2.70 -16.31
CA SER A 28 7.61 -3.11 -15.22
C SER A 28 8.72 -4.07 -15.66
N CYS A 29 8.60 -4.64 -16.86
CA CYS A 29 9.46 -5.68 -17.40
C CYS A 29 10.12 -5.28 -18.72
N ASP A 30 9.95 -4.02 -19.13
CA ASP A 30 10.56 -3.41 -20.31
C ASP A 30 12.07 -3.28 -20.11
N ASN A 31 12.80 -4.31 -20.52
CA ASN A 31 14.25 -4.38 -20.40
C ASN A 31 14.91 -3.85 -21.69
N PRO A 32 15.49 -2.63 -21.69
CA PRO A 32 16.08 -2.03 -22.89
C PRO A 32 17.31 -2.81 -23.41
N GLU A 33 18.00 -3.57 -22.55
CA GLU A 33 19.20 -4.31 -22.90
C GLU A 33 19.24 -5.70 -22.24
N PRO A 34 18.54 -6.68 -22.82
CA PRO A 34 18.41 -8.01 -22.23
C PRO A 34 19.72 -8.82 -22.20
N ILE A 35 20.74 -8.43 -22.96
CA ILE A 35 22.06 -9.08 -22.96
C ILE A 35 22.98 -8.60 -21.84
N ARG A 36 22.63 -7.49 -21.16
CA ARG A 36 23.40 -6.86 -20.08
C ARG A 36 22.71 -7.11 -18.75
N LEU A 37 23.18 -8.14 -18.06
CA LEU A 37 22.53 -8.78 -16.91
C LEU A 37 22.99 -8.19 -15.57
N SER A 38 24.19 -7.61 -15.49
CA SER A 38 24.68 -6.92 -14.28
C SER A 38 24.69 -5.40 -14.42
N LEU A 39 24.72 -4.66 -13.31
CA LEU A 39 24.94 -3.20 -13.37
C LEU A 39 26.25 -2.84 -14.08
N ALA A 40 27.32 -3.58 -13.83
CA ALA A 40 28.62 -3.32 -14.44
C ALA A 40 28.56 -3.45 -15.96
N SER A 41 27.93 -4.52 -16.48
CA SER A 41 27.74 -4.69 -17.92
C SER A 41 27.04 -3.49 -18.57
N ARG A 42 25.98 -2.98 -17.92
CA ARG A 42 25.21 -1.81 -18.36
C ARG A 42 26.02 -0.52 -18.32
N LEU A 43 26.79 -0.31 -17.25
CA LEU A 43 27.64 0.86 -17.07
C LEU A 43 28.80 0.93 -18.07
N PHE A 44 29.38 -0.22 -18.40
CA PHE A 44 30.58 -0.30 -19.23
C PHE A 44 30.31 -0.67 -20.68
N GLY A 45 29.09 -1.09 -21.02
CA GLY A 45 28.76 -1.52 -22.37
C GLY A 45 29.29 -2.91 -22.74
N LEU A 46 29.74 -3.70 -21.75
CA LEU A 46 30.42 -4.98 -21.96
C LEU A 46 29.48 -6.16 -21.68
N SER A 47 29.81 -7.35 -22.22
CA SER A 47 29.03 -8.56 -22.01
C SER A 47 29.38 -9.22 -20.67
N ASP A 48 28.37 -9.61 -19.88
CA ASP A 48 28.60 -10.42 -18.66
C ASP A 48 29.22 -11.79 -18.96
N VAL A 49 28.94 -12.34 -20.14
CA VAL A 49 29.41 -13.67 -20.55
C VAL A 49 30.86 -13.58 -21.04
N HIS A 50 31.18 -12.62 -21.92
CA HIS A 50 32.49 -12.56 -22.55
C HIS A 50 33.51 -11.71 -21.78
N ASN A 51 33.06 -10.71 -21.01
CA ASN A 51 33.94 -9.72 -20.36
C ASN A 51 33.92 -9.83 -18.82
N LYS A 52 33.55 -10.96 -18.24
CA LYS A 52 33.43 -11.13 -16.77
C LYS A 52 34.68 -10.70 -15.99
N THR A 53 35.87 -11.10 -16.45
CA THR A 53 37.15 -10.74 -15.82
C THR A 53 37.42 -9.24 -15.91
N GLU A 54 37.13 -8.64 -17.06
CA GLU A 54 37.28 -7.22 -17.30
C GLU A 54 36.32 -6.40 -16.45
N LEU A 55 35.03 -6.74 -16.41
CA LEU A 55 34.02 -6.13 -15.54
C LEU A 55 34.42 -6.19 -14.07
N THR A 56 34.96 -7.32 -13.63
CA THR A 56 35.50 -7.48 -12.27
C THR A 56 36.71 -6.56 -12.04
N ALA A 57 37.61 -6.43 -13.01
CA ALA A 57 38.77 -5.55 -12.90
C ALA A 57 38.37 -4.06 -12.87
N LEU A 58 37.41 -3.65 -13.70
CA LEU A 58 36.88 -2.28 -13.76
C LEU A 58 36.22 -1.86 -12.43
N THR A 59 35.52 -2.78 -11.76
CA THR A 59 34.82 -2.49 -10.50
C THR A 59 35.71 -2.51 -9.26
N ARG A 60 36.91 -3.12 -9.31
CA ARG A 60 37.84 -3.22 -8.16
C ARG A 60 38.35 -1.88 -7.64
N GLN A 61 38.47 -0.87 -8.49
CA GLN A 61 39.05 0.43 -8.14
C GLN A 61 38.00 1.50 -7.83
N VAL A 62 36.72 1.19 -8.05
CA VAL A 62 35.62 2.11 -7.75
C VAL A 62 35.52 2.32 -6.23
N LYS A 63 35.39 3.59 -5.86
CA LYS A 63 35.11 4.09 -4.50
C LYS A 63 33.64 4.50 -4.36
N LEU A 64 33.22 4.81 -3.14
CA LEU A 64 31.85 5.24 -2.85
C LEU A 64 31.70 6.74 -3.10
N ALA A 65 30.68 7.16 -3.83
CA ALA A 65 30.24 8.56 -3.82
C ALA A 65 29.31 8.78 -2.63
N PHE A 66 29.45 9.87 -1.89
CA PHE A 66 28.56 10.22 -0.79
C PHE A 66 27.35 10.98 -1.34
N VAL A 67 26.18 10.36 -1.28
CA VAL A 67 24.93 10.95 -1.76
C VAL A 67 24.04 11.24 -0.57
N THR A 68 23.65 12.49 -0.41
CA THR A 68 22.86 12.96 0.73
C THR A 68 21.61 13.70 0.27
N PHE A 69 20.47 13.33 0.85
CA PHE A 69 19.18 14.00 0.62
C PHE A 69 18.74 14.80 1.83
N ASN A 70 18.10 15.94 1.55
CA ASN A 70 17.43 16.79 2.51
C ASN A 70 16.04 17.17 1.98
N SER A 71 15.00 16.87 2.75
CA SER A 71 13.62 17.19 2.40
C SER A 71 12.83 17.57 3.66
N PRO A 72 12.03 18.64 3.63
CA PRO A 72 11.15 18.98 4.75
C PRO A 72 10.11 17.89 4.98
N ALA A 73 9.45 17.88 6.13
CA ALA A 73 8.24 17.08 6.32
C ALA A 73 7.13 17.53 5.36
N GLY A 74 6.22 16.63 5.01
CA GLY A 74 5.13 16.92 4.10
C GLY A 74 3.98 15.93 4.19
N SER A 75 3.03 16.07 3.27
CA SER A 75 1.94 15.13 3.08
C SER A 75 1.62 14.99 1.60
N ILE A 76 1.27 13.78 1.18
CA ILE A 76 0.86 13.48 -0.19
C ILE A 76 -0.51 12.82 -0.17
N PHE A 77 -1.39 13.21 -1.09
CA PHE A 77 -2.62 12.48 -1.34
C PHE A 77 -2.36 11.46 -2.44
N ALA A 78 -2.40 10.18 -2.09
CA ALA A 78 -2.13 9.07 -3.00
C ALA A 78 -3.14 7.96 -2.74
N CYS A 79 -3.60 7.28 -3.80
CA CYS A 79 -4.48 6.11 -3.66
C CYS A 79 -5.72 6.34 -2.78
N GLY A 80 -6.25 7.57 -2.75
CA GLY A 80 -7.40 7.94 -1.92
C GLY A 80 -7.08 8.20 -0.44
N HIS A 81 -5.81 8.30 -0.06
CA HIS A 81 -5.36 8.50 1.32
C HIS A 81 -4.31 9.62 1.43
N ASN A 82 -4.28 10.29 2.59
CA ASN A 82 -3.27 11.30 2.91
C ASN A 82 -2.10 10.66 3.67
N PHE A 83 -0.99 10.41 2.99
CA PHE A 83 0.23 9.89 3.62
C PHE A 83 1.06 11.03 4.18
N LYS A 84 1.49 10.90 5.44
CA LYS A 84 2.46 11.81 6.07
C LYS A 84 3.86 11.38 5.68
N ILE A 85 4.67 12.33 5.23
CA ILE A 85 6.07 12.12 4.89
C ILE A 85 6.92 12.81 5.95
N PRO A 86 7.78 12.09 6.68
CA PRO A 86 8.64 12.70 7.69
C PRO A 86 9.68 13.61 7.04
N GLU A 87 10.20 14.55 7.84
CA GLU A 87 11.39 15.30 7.44
C GLU A 87 12.57 14.34 7.28
N VAL A 88 13.37 14.58 6.25
CA VAL A 88 14.58 13.86 5.95
C VAL A 88 15.72 14.86 6.02
N ALA A 89 16.55 14.76 7.06
CA ALA A 89 17.72 15.61 7.24
C ALA A 89 18.99 14.76 7.15
N ASN A 90 19.92 15.16 6.28
CA ASN A 90 21.21 14.51 6.05
C ASN A 90 21.11 12.99 5.82
N PHE A 91 20.11 12.54 5.07
CA PHE A 91 19.96 11.12 4.77
C PHE A 91 21.04 10.69 3.78
N ILE A 92 21.97 9.86 4.26
CA ILE A 92 23.06 9.30 3.45
C ILE A 92 22.58 8.00 2.81
N VAL A 93 22.72 7.90 1.50
CA VAL A 93 22.35 6.69 0.75
C VAL A 93 23.35 5.56 1.03
N ASP A 94 22.84 4.44 1.54
CA ASP A 94 23.55 3.16 1.64
C ASP A 94 23.34 2.36 0.33
N PRO A 95 24.39 2.13 -0.48
CA PRO A 95 24.26 1.46 -1.77
C PRO A 95 23.93 -0.04 -1.68
N LEU A 96 23.88 -0.62 -0.48
CA LEU A 96 23.58 -2.05 -0.26
C LEU A 96 22.17 -2.29 0.27
N LYS A 97 21.42 -1.22 0.54
CA LYS A 97 20.07 -1.32 1.08
C LYS A 97 19.07 -0.74 0.10
N THR A 98 17.87 -1.30 0.10
CA THR A 98 16.73 -0.63 -0.51
C THR A 98 16.41 0.64 0.26
N MET A 99 16.07 1.69 -0.48
CA MET A 99 15.81 3.00 0.11
C MET A 99 14.56 2.96 0.98
N SER A 100 14.69 3.44 2.21
CA SER A 100 13.59 3.47 3.20
C SER A 100 12.84 4.81 3.25
N ILE A 101 13.26 5.80 2.47
CA ILE A 101 12.60 7.11 2.36
C ILE A 101 11.71 7.16 1.13
N SER A 102 10.70 8.04 1.14
CA SER A 102 9.81 8.20 -0.01
C SER A 102 10.52 8.89 -1.19
N SER A 103 10.13 8.51 -2.41
CA SER A 103 10.44 9.19 -3.68
C SER A 103 10.00 10.66 -3.68
N TRP A 104 9.04 11.05 -2.83
CA TRP A 104 8.72 12.46 -2.59
C TRP A 104 9.90 13.21 -1.93
N SER A 105 10.62 12.57 -1.01
CA SER A 105 11.80 13.15 -0.36
C SER A 105 12.99 13.28 -1.32
N LEU A 106 12.92 12.67 -2.50
CA LEU A 106 13.92 12.76 -3.55
C LEU A 106 13.69 13.92 -4.53
N GLN A 107 12.62 14.72 -4.38
CA GLN A 107 12.27 15.76 -5.35
C GLN A 107 13.33 16.86 -5.50
N LYS A 108 14.18 17.07 -4.49
CA LYS A 108 15.30 18.00 -4.56
C LYS A 108 16.57 17.29 -5.00
N SER A 109 17.39 18.00 -5.78
CA SER A 109 18.72 17.51 -6.17
C SER A 109 19.51 17.07 -4.94
N PRO A 110 20.12 15.87 -4.96
CA PRO A 110 20.98 15.43 -3.87
C PRO A 110 22.22 16.32 -3.77
N GLN A 111 22.83 16.30 -2.60
CA GLN A 111 24.24 16.65 -2.47
C GLN A 111 25.06 15.40 -2.82
N VAL A 112 26.00 15.53 -3.75
CA VAL A 112 26.93 14.46 -4.09
C VAL A 112 28.34 14.96 -3.82
N ALA A 113 29.08 14.21 -3.00
CA ALA A 113 30.47 14.47 -2.65
C ALA A 113 31.33 13.21 -2.84
N TRP A 114 32.64 13.38 -3.02
CA TRP A 114 33.58 12.28 -3.22
C TRP A 114 35.00 12.66 -2.80
N ASP A 115 35.91 11.71 -2.72
CA ASP A 115 37.30 12.02 -2.41
C ASP A 115 38.06 12.32 -3.71
N SER A 116 38.70 13.48 -3.79
CA SER A 116 39.55 13.85 -4.93
C SER A 116 41.00 14.00 -4.49
N PRO A 117 41.99 13.50 -5.27
CA PRO A 117 43.40 13.67 -4.95
C PRO A 117 43.86 15.14 -5.02
N ASN A 118 43.15 16.00 -5.78
CA ASN A 118 43.37 17.44 -5.80
C ASN A 118 42.06 18.20 -6.08
N ASN A 119 41.99 19.46 -5.66
CA ASN A 119 40.78 20.29 -5.81
C ASN A 119 40.58 20.85 -7.23
N GLN A 120 41.54 20.63 -8.15
CA GLN A 120 41.53 21.14 -9.52
C GLN A 120 41.02 20.13 -10.54
N THR A 121 40.94 18.84 -10.17
CA THR A 121 40.43 17.79 -11.04
C THR A 121 38.97 18.05 -11.33
N LEU A 122 38.62 18.04 -12.62
CA LEU A 122 37.25 18.20 -13.07
C LEU A 122 36.57 16.83 -13.18
N TYR A 123 35.26 16.80 -12.91
CA TYR A 123 34.47 15.59 -12.94
C TYR A 123 33.16 15.82 -13.72
N THR A 124 32.69 14.75 -14.37
CA THR A 124 31.32 14.61 -14.83
C THR A 124 30.55 13.76 -13.81
N VAL A 125 29.39 14.23 -13.35
CA VAL A 125 28.48 13.47 -12.49
C VAL A 125 27.22 13.12 -13.26
N VAL A 126 26.87 11.83 -13.28
CA VAL A 126 25.69 11.29 -13.96
C VAL A 126 24.79 10.61 -12.93
N ILE A 127 23.50 10.95 -12.93
CA ILE A 127 22.46 10.27 -12.16
C ILE A 127 21.57 9.56 -13.18
N TRP A 128 21.56 8.23 -13.17
CA TRP A 128 21.06 7.43 -14.28
C TRP A 128 20.29 6.19 -13.80
N ASP A 129 19.08 5.99 -14.30
CA ASP A 129 18.30 4.76 -14.08
C ASP A 129 18.90 3.62 -14.89
N ALA A 130 19.55 2.67 -14.23
CA ALA A 130 20.21 1.56 -14.91
C ALA A 130 19.23 0.45 -15.33
N GLY A 131 17.99 0.45 -14.82
CA GLY A 131 16.95 -0.49 -15.24
C GLY A 131 16.32 -0.07 -16.55
N HIS A 132 15.84 1.17 -16.62
CA HIS A 132 15.05 1.68 -17.76
C HIS A 132 15.79 2.70 -18.64
N TYR A 133 17.03 3.05 -18.28
CA TYR A 133 17.93 3.94 -19.02
C TYR A 133 17.46 5.40 -19.06
N TYR A 134 16.71 5.88 -18.06
CA TYR A 134 16.36 7.29 -17.96
C TYR A 134 17.49 8.12 -17.33
N LEU A 135 17.81 9.25 -17.95
CA LEU A 135 18.73 10.22 -17.37
C LEU A 135 17.99 11.06 -16.33
N HIS A 136 18.47 11.04 -15.09
CA HIS A 136 17.90 11.83 -14.00
C HIS A 136 18.68 13.10 -13.74
N GLY A 137 19.97 13.17 -14.07
CA GLY A 137 20.78 14.37 -13.92
C GLY A 137 22.14 14.21 -14.59
N LEU A 138 22.65 15.30 -15.17
CA LEU A 138 23.98 15.32 -15.78
C LEU A 138 24.65 16.66 -15.53
N TYR A 139 25.84 16.60 -14.95
CA TYR A 139 26.63 17.75 -14.55
C TYR A 139 28.06 17.55 -15.05
N ILE A 140 28.63 18.56 -15.68
CA ILE A 140 30.02 18.52 -16.18
C ILE A 140 30.87 19.55 -15.46
N ASN A 141 32.19 19.39 -15.56
CA ASN A 141 33.15 20.34 -15.00
C ASN A 141 32.98 20.60 -13.49
N CYS A 142 32.46 19.61 -12.74
CA CYS A 142 32.40 19.66 -11.28
C CYS A 142 33.81 19.69 -10.72
N TYR A 143 34.09 20.56 -9.76
CA TYR A 143 35.37 20.69 -9.07
C TYR A 143 35.18 20.68 -7.54
N GLN A 144 36.28 20.67 -6.77
CA GLN A 144 36.22 20.61 -5.29
C GLN A 144 35.37 19.46 -4.74
N SER A 145 35.30 18.34 -5.47
CA SER A 145 34.53 17.16 -5.06
C SER A 145 33.06 17.40 -4.72
N SER A 146 32.39 18.31 -5.43
CA SER A 146 30.99 18.64 -5.16
C SER A 146 30.19 18.71 -6.44
N LEU A 147 28.96 18.19 -6.42
CA LEU A 147 28.01 18.33 -7.53
C LEU A 147 27.68 19.80 -7.82
N ILE A 148 27.54 20.61 -6.76
CA ILE A 148 26.99 21.97 -6.80
C ILE A 148 27.92 22.92 -7.58
N SER A 149 29.21 22.58 -7.69
CA SER A 149 30.19 23.37 -8.44
C SER A 149 30.14 23.14 -9.96
N GLY A 150 29.40 22.12 -10.41
CA GLY A 150 29.31 21.73 -11.81
C GLY A 150 28.41 22.62 -12.66
N THR A 151 28.62 22.55 -13.97
CA THR A 151 27.69 23.08 -14.96
C THR A 151 26.61 22.03 -15.25
N THR A 152 25.35 22.37 -14.99
CA THR A 152 24.21 21.49 -15.27
C THR A 152 23.96 21.40 -16.78
N ILE A 153 23.93 20.17 -17.29
CA ILE A 153 23.54 19.85 -18.67
C ILE A 153 22.10 19.34 -18.69
N PHE A 154 21.79 18.43 -17.78
CA PHE A 154 20.45 17.90 -17.59
C PHE A 154 20.03 18.12 -16.14
N ASN A 155 18.98 18.92 -15.96
CA ASN A 155 18.45 19.25 -14.64
C ASN A 155 18.04 17.99 -13.90
N TYR A 156 18.30 17.96 -12.59
CA TYR A 156 17.87 16.85 -11.77
C TYR A 156 16.35 16.67 -11.84
N SER A 157 15.93 15.46 -12.19
CA SER A 157 14.57 14.96 -12.06
C SER A 157 14.59 13.79 -11.10
N ALA A 158 13.72 13.82 -10.10
CA ALA A 158 13.72 12.79 -9.08
C ALA A 158 13.32 11.43 -9.68
N PRO A 159 14.09 10.38 -9.39
CA PRO A 159 13.71 9.06 -9.82
C PRO A 159 12.52 8.55 -8.99
N SER A 160 11.71 7.71 -9.62
CA SER A 160 10.55 7.09 -8.99
C SER A 160 10.27 5.74 -9.64
N ASN A 161 9.83 4.77 -8.84
CA ASN A 161 9.52 3.44 -9.30
C ASN A 161 8.10 3.08 -8.84
N PRO A 162 7.10 2.91 -9.73
CA PRO A 162 5.74 2.57 -9.32
C PRO A 162 5.52 1.05 -9.17
N TYR A 163 6.54 0.21 -9.39
CA TYR A 163 6.41 -1.24 -9.48
C TYR A 163 6.91 -1.98 -8.25
N TYR A 164 6.43 -3.22 -8.08
CA TYR A 164 6.83 -4.10 -6.98
C TYR A 164 8.29 -4.54 -7.05
N ILE A 165 8.88 -4.47 -8.24
CA ILE A 165 10.25 -4.88 -8.47
C ILE A 165 11.14 -3.68 -8.22
N SER A 166 12.14 -3.82 -7.36
CA SER A 166 13.05 -2.72 -7.03
C SER A 166 13.91 -2.31 -8.24
N ASN A 167 14.18 -1.02 -8.40
CA ASN A 167 14.88 -0.48 -9.55
C ASN A 167 16.13 0.33 -9.14
N PRO A 168 17.31 0.06 -9.71
CA PRO A 168 18.53 0.79 -9.36
C PRO A 168 18.71 2.08 -10.17
N VAL A 169 18.97 3.16 -9.46
CA VAL A 169 19.46 4.44 -10.00
C VAL A 169 20.89 4.63 -9.54
N VAL A 170 21.80 4.86 -10.47
CA VAL A 170 23.23 4.94 -10.21
C VAL A 170 23.68 6.39 -10.25
N VAL A 171 24.45 6.80 -9.26
CA VAL A 171 25.19 8.07 -9.25
C VAL A 171 26.65 7.76 -9.58
N LEU A 172 27.14 8.30 -10.69
CA LEU A 172 28.47 8.06 -11.21
C LEU A 172 29.29 9.34 -11.17
N VAL A 173 30.54 9.23 -10.74
CA VAL A 173 31.52 10.33 -10.80
C VAL A 173 32.66 9.90 -11.71
N ILE A 174 32.82 10.58 -12.84
CA ILE A 174 33.80 10.25 -13.89
C ILE A 174 34.82 11.40 -13.97
N PRO A 175 36.12 11.14 -13.70
CA PRO A 175 37.15 12.17 -13.87
C PRO A 175 37.28 12.58 -15.33
N GLN A 176 37.42 13.88 -15.57
CA GLN A 176 37.68 14.44 -16.89
C GLN A 176 39.19 14.69 -17.07
N THR A 177 39.71 14.38 -18.25
CA THR A 177 41.09 14.72 -18.64
C THR A 177 41.20 16.19 -19.06
N VAL A 178 40.11 16.77 -19.56
CA VAL A 178 40.00 18.16 -19.99
C VAL A 178 38.64 18.75 -19.60
N ARG A 179 38.49 20.07 -19.75
CA ARG A 179 37.19 20.74 -19.53
C ARG A 179 36.26 20.41 -20.70
N LEU A 180 35.06 19.91 -20.39
CA LEU A 180 34.04 19.62 -21.39
C LEU A 180 33.32 20.90 -21.84
N ASN A 181 33.00 20.99 -23.13
CA ASN A 181 32.18 22.05 -23.69
C ASN A 181 30.69 21.76 -23.48
N GLN A 182 29.97 22.68 -22.85
CA GLN A 182 28.55 22.52 -22.55
C GLN A 182 27.69 22.25 -23.79
N SER A 183 27.90 23.00 -24.88
CA SER A 183 27.10 22.85 -26.11
C SER A 183 27.31 21.47 -26.74
N SER A 184 28.57 21.01 -26.82
CA SER A 184 28.89 19.68 -27.35
C SER A 184 28.25 18.56 -26.52
N VAL A 185 28.27 18.67 -25.19
CA VAL A 185 27.67 17.67 -24.30
C VAL A 185 26.15 17.68 -24.41
N THR A 186 25.51 18.86 -24.45
CA THR A 186 24.06 18.96 -24.67
C THR A 186 23.64 18.30 -25.98
N GLN A 187 24.33 18.61 -27.09
CA GLN A 187 24.04 18.01 -28.40
C GLN A 187 24.21 16.48 -28.38
N ALA A 188 25.23 15.97 -27.68
CA ALA A 188 25.44 14.54 -27.53
C ALA A 188 24.28 13.87 -26.77
N VAL A 189 23.84 14.45 -25.66
CA VAL A 189 22.71 13.94 -24.86
C VAL A 189 21.43 13.93 -25.69
N GLU A 190 21.14 15.00 -26.42
CA GLU A 190 19.98 15.09 -27.33
C GLU A 190 20.06 14.04 -28.45
N ALA A 191 21.23 13.86 -29.07
CA ALA A 191 21.42 12.86 -30.12
C ALA A 191 21.24 11.42 -29.61
N ILE A 192 21.83 11.09 -28.46
CA ILE A 192 21.71 9.75 -27.84
C ILE A 192 20.25 9.49 -27.44
N THR A 193 19.63 10.41 -26.70
CA THR A 193 18.24 10.25 -26.28
C THR A 193 17.27 10.21 -27.47
N GLY A 194 17.50 11.01 -28.50
CA GLY A 194 16.74 10.98 -29.74
C GLY A 194 16.82 9.62 -30.47
N ARG A 195 18.01 9.03 -30.57
CA ARG A 195 18.21 7.70 -31.16
C ARG A 195 17.50 6.58 -30.40
N HIS A 196 17.44 6.69 -29.07
CA HIS A 196 16.92 5.65 -28.18
C HIS A 196 15.56 5.99 -27.57
N GLN A 197 14.73 6.78 -28.27
CA GLN A 197 13.33 7.08 -27.89
C GLN A 197 13.19 7.63 -26.47
N GLY A 198 14.08 8.55 -26.09
CA GLY A 198 14.13 9.18 -24.77
C GLY A 198 14.99 8.45 -23.74
N ARG A 199 15.58 7.29 -24.08
CA ARG A 199 16.51 6.56 -23.22
C ARG A 199 17.94 7.09 -23.41
N PHE A 200 18.70 7.17 -22.33
CA PHE A 200 20.09 7.58 -22.32
C PHE A 200 21.01 6.37 -22.17
N VAL A 201 21.75 6.04 -23.22
CA VAL A 201 22.73 4.94 -23.23
C VAL A 201 24.08 5.46 -22.78
N LEU A 202 24.44 5.18 -21.52
CA LEU A 202 25.64 5.71 -20.89
C LEU A 202 26.95 5.28 -21.60
N SER A 203 27.02 4.05 -22.10
CA SER A 203 28.21 3.56 -22.81
C SER A 203 28.48 4.38 -24.08
N GLU A 204 27.44 4.67 -24.87
CA GLU A 204 27.56 5.51 -26.06
C GLU A 204 28.00 6.94 -25.73
N PHE A 205 27.49 7.52 -24.63
CA PHE A 205 27.94 8.82 -24.15
C PHE A 205 29.43 8.81 -23.79
N ARG A 206 29.89 7.76 -23.09
CA ARG A 206 31.30 7.61 -22.72
C ARG A 206 32.20 7.41 -23.92
N ASP A 207 31.75 6.66 -24.92
CA ASP A 207 32.51 6.42 -26.15
C ASP A 207 32.68 7.72 -26.94
N GLN A 208 31.63 8.53 -27.01
CA GLN A 208 31.64 9.84 -27.68
C GLN A 208 32.63 10.82 -27.05
N PHE A 209 32.83 10.76 -25.73
CA PHE A 209 33.77 11.62 -24.99
C PHE A 209 34.98 10.83 -24.44
N SER A 210 35.41 9.79 -25.16
CA SER A 210 36.46 8.86 -24.70
C SER A 210 37.85 9.49 -24.56
N GLN A 211 38.09 10.65 -25.18
CA GLN A 211 39.33 11.41 -25.04
C GLN A 211 39.28 12.37 -23.84
N GLU A 212 38.10 12.87 -23.51
CA GLU A 212 37.85 13.86 -22.47
C GLU A 212 37.46 13.25 -21.11
N LEU A 213 36.91 12.04 -21.13
CA LEU A 213 36.50 11.29 -19.95
C LEU A 213 37.44 10.14 -19.66
N SER A 214 37.70 9.91 -18.38
CA SER A 214 38.36 8.68 -17.95
C SER A 214 37.52 7.46 -18.32
N GLN A 215 38.19 6.40 -18.75
CA GLN A 215 37.57 5.13 -19.12
C GLN A 215 36.87 4.42 -17.94
N ARG A 216 37.03 4.91 -16.71
CA ARG A 216 36.44 4.33 -15.51
C ARG A 216 35.85 5.41 -14.62
N PRO A 217 34.64 5.21 -14.07
CA PRO A 217 34.18 6.05 -12.96
C PRO A 217 35.11 5.86 -11.77
N SER A 218 35.44 6.96 -11.08
CA SER A 218 36.23 6.91 -9.85
C SER A 218 35.36 6.57 -8.63
N HIS A 219 34.12 7.07 -8.63
CA HIS A 219 33.17 6.85 -7.55
C HIS A 219 31.78 6.48 -8.08
N ILE A 220 31.08 5.63 -7.33
CA ILE A 220 29.72 5.21 -7.62
C ILE A 220 28.91 5.17 -6.32
N ASN A 221 27.63 5.51 -6.39
CA ASN A 221 26.62 5.12 -5.40
C ASN A 221 25.39 4.55 -6.14
N ILE A 222 24.59 3.75 -5.45
CA ILE A 222 23.40 3.09 -6.00
C ILE A 222 22.22 3.42 -5.09
N ILE A 223 21.19 4.04 -5.64
CA ILE A 223 19.91 4.26 -4.99
C ILE A 223 18.96 3.18 -5.50
N THR A 224 18.57 2.24 -4.63
CA THR A 224 17.61 1.18 -5.00
C THR A 224 16.21 1.61 -4.57
N LEU A 225 15.29 1.75 -5.54
CA LEU A 225 13.95 2.30 -5.34
C LEU A 225 12.87 1.22 -5.38
N GLU A 226 11.90 1.30 -4.48
CA GLU A 226 10.68 0.48 -4.46
C GLU A 226 9.43 1.34 -4.75
N ALA A 227 8.30 0.67 -5.01
CA ALA A 227 7.01 1.32 -5.05
C ALA A 227 6.63 1.93 -3.70
N ASP A 228 6.33 3.23 -3.75
CA ASP A 228 5.77 3.99 -2.64
C ASP A 228 4.52 4.79 -3.09
N PRO A 229 3.75 5.37 -2.15
CA PRO A 229 2.53 6.10 -2.50
C PRO A 229 2.75 7.27 -3.46
N PHE A 230 3.88 7.98 -3.38
CA PHE A 230 4.16 9.10 -4.27
C PHE A 230 4.41 8.62 -5.70
N ALA A 231 5.30 7.62 -5.86
CA ALA A 231 5.63 7.07 -7.16
C ALA A 231 4.38 6.45 -7.82
N VAL A 232 3.62 5.65 -7.08
CA VAL A 232 2.37 5.06 -7.59
C VAL A 232 1.37 6.14 -8.05
N GLN A 233 1.16 7.17 -7.24
CA GLN A 233 0.24 8.25 -7.60
C GLN A 233 0.73 9.04 -8.82
N TYR A 234 2.02 9.37 -8.89
CA TYR A 234 2.63 10.09 -10.01
C TYR A 234 2.39 9.39 -11.36
N TYR A 235 2.55 8.07 -11.41
CA TYR A 235 2.31 7.29 -12.63
C TYR A 235 0.83 7.06 -12.92
N ARG A 236 0.00 6.96 -11.88
CA ARG A 236 -1.46 6.89 -12.02
C ARG A 236 -2.02 8.16 -12.65
N ASP A 237 -1.58 9.34 -12.20
CA ASP A 237 -2.05 10.63 -12.72
C ASP A 237 -1.65 10.87 -14.19
N LYS A 238 -0.60 10.19 -14.65
CA LYS A 238 -0.18 10.18 -16.05
C LYS A 238 -0.90 9.11 -16.90
N PHE A 239 -1.86 8.38 -16.33
CA PHE A 239 -2.58 7.27 -16.98
C PHE A 239 -1.66 6.15 -17.47
N VAL A 240 -0.55 5.92 -16.75
CA VAL A 240 0.49 4.97 -17.16
C VAL A 240 0.26 3.61 -16.49
N VAL A 241 0.09 3.60 -15.17
CA VAL A 241 -0.26 2.40 -14.38
C VAL A 241 -0.92 2.83 -13.06
N ASP A 242 -1.93 2.09 -12.59
CA ASP A 242 -2.57 2.29 -11.29
C ASP A 242 -2.23 1.12 -10.35
N ASN A 243 -1.08 1.23 -9.69
CA ASN A 243 -0.58 0.23 -8.74
C ASN A 243 -1.05 0.48 -7.30
N CYS A 244 -2.18 1.16 -7.06
CA CYS A 244 -2.66 1.38 -5.70
C CYS A 244 -2.97 0.08 -4.94
N ALA A 245 -3.56 -0.91 -5.61
CA ALA A 245 -3.78 -2.25 -5.04
C ALA A 245 -2.46 -2.93 -4.59
N LEU A 246 -1.34 -2.59 -5.25
CA LEU A 246 -0.02 -3.09 -4.88
C LEU A 246 0.38 -2.64 -3.48
N LEU A 247 0.18 -1.35 -3.16
CA LEU A 247 0.46 -0.80 -1.84
C LEU A 247 -0.45 -1.39 -0.77
N ILE A 248 -1.72 -1.64 -1.12
CA ILE A 248 -2.68 -2.32 -0.24
C ILE A 248 -2.17 -3.73 0.12
N SER A 249 -1.53 -4.43 -0.83
CA SER A 249 -1.09 -5.82 -0.60
C SER A 249 -0.05 -6.00 0.50
N ARG A 250 0.71 -4.96 0.84
CA ARG A 250 1.72 -4.96 1.90
C ARG A 250 1.14 -4.81 3.31
N LEU A 251 -0.15 -4.48 3.42
CA LEU A 251 -0.74 -4.19 4.71
C LEU A 251 -1.04 -5.48 5.48
N THR A 252 -0.67 -5.49 6.76
CA THR A 252 -0.80 -6.63 7.68
C THR A 252 -2.15 -7.36 7.63
N PRO A 253 -3.32 -6.69 7.55
CA PRO A 253 -4.60 -7.38 7.53
C PRO A 253 -4.74 -8.39 6.39
N LEU A 254 -4.20 -8.10 5.20
CA LEU A 254 -4.26 -9.02 4.07
C LEU A 254 -3.39 -10.26 4.32
N HIS A 255 -2.16 -10.08 4.79
CA HIS A 255 -1.26 -11.19 5.10
C HIS A 255 -1.82 -12.10 6.20
N GLN A 256 -2.45 -11.52 7.23
CA GLN A 256 -3.12 -12.30 8.27
C GLN A 256 -4.24 -13.16 7.68
N VAL A 257 -5.10 -12.58 6.82
CA VAL A 257 -6.17 -13.34 6.17
C VAL A 257 -5.61 -14.43 5.27
N ALA A 258 -4.61 -14.12 4.45
CA ALA A 258 -3.95 -15.09 3.57
C ALA A 258 -3.39 -16.29 4.35
N LYS A 259 -2.67 -16.02 5.45
CA LYS A 259 -2.08 -17.03 6.33
C LYS A 259 -3.13 -17.86 7.06
N LEU A 260 -4.19 -17.23 7.58
CA LEU A 260 -5.24 -17.91 8.36
C LEU A 260 -6.16 -18.75 7.47
N SER A 261 -6.44 -18.30 6.26
CA SER A 261 -7.27 -19.02 5.28
C SER A 261 -6.48 -19.96 4.38
N ASN A 262 -5.15 -20.11 4.58
CA ASN A 262 -4.29 -20.88 3.69
C ASN A 262 -4.55 -20.55 2.20
N LEU A 263 -4.71 -19.26 1.90
CA LEU A 263 -4.99 -18.82 0.53
C LEU A 263 -3.74 -18.97 -0.31
N SER A 264 -3.83 -19.75 -1.38
CA SER A 264 -2.78 -19.80 -2.39
C SER A 264 -2.68 -18.45 -3.06
N MET A 265 -1.61 -17.72 -2.78
CA MET A 265 -1.35 -16.37 -3.29
C MET A 265 0.03 -16.34 -3.95
N SER A 266 0.10 -15.71 -5.12
CA SER A 266 1.37 -15.51 -5.83
C SER A 266 2.03 -14.23 -5.32
N TRP A 267 3.11 -14.38 -4.56
CA TRP A 267 3.87 -13.25 -4.04
C TRP A 267 5.10 -12.98 -4.91
N GLY A 268 5.51 -11.71 -4.99
CA GLY A 268 6.58 -11.24 -5.90
C GLY A 268 8.00 -11.65 -5.52
N ASP A 269 8.18 -12.48 -4.49
CA ASP A 269 9.48 -13.03 -4.11
C ASP A 269 9.35 -14.53 -3.87
N ASN A 270 10.09 -15.32 -4.66
CA ASN A 270 10.11 -16.80 -4.58
C ASN A 270 10.92 -17.31 -3.39
N SER A 271 11.35 -16.44 -2.46
CA SER A 271 12.00 -16.87 -1.23
C SER A 271 10.97 -17.58 -0.34
N THR A 272 10.89 -18.89 -0.50
CA THR A 272 10.01 -19.83 0.22
C THR A 272 10.16 -19.81 1.75
N GLU A 273 10.99 -18.92 2.30
CA GLU A 273 11.37 -18.84 3.71
C GLU A 273 11.27 -17.43 4.32
N SER A 274 10.91 -16.39 3.54
CA SER A 274 10.76 -15.06 4.13
C SER A 274 9.47 -14.97 4.95
N THR A 275 9.62 -14.99 6.28
CA THR A 275 8.54 -14.62 7.21
C THR A 275 8.30 -13.10 7.24
N ASP A 276 9.09 -12.31 6.51
CA ASP A 276 8.96 -10.85 6.44
C ASP A 276 8.02 -10.45 5.30
N PHE A 277 6.73 -10.67 5.55
CA PHE A 277 5.63 -10.33 4.66
C PHE A 277 5.59 -8.84 4.30
N ASN A 278 6.20 -7.96 5.09
CA ASN A 278 6.16 -6.51 4.88
C ASN A 278 6.83 -6.06 3.57
N ASN A 279 7.64 -6.91 2.93
CA ASN A 279 8.42 -6.57 1.74
C ASN A 279 7.98 -7.30 0.47
N THR A 280 6.92 -8.11 0.53
CA THR A 280 6.42 -8.85 -0.63
C THR A 280 5.09 -8.31 -1.12
N TYR A 281 4.92 -8.27 -2.43
CA TYR A 281 3.70 -7.79 -3.07
C TYR A 281 2.91 -8.95 -3.65
N LEU A 282 1.58 -8.86 -3.62
CA LEU A 282 0.70 -9.83 -4.25
C LEU A 282 0.69 -9.59 -5.77
N THR A 283 1.30 -10.48 -6.55
CA THR A 283 1.45 -10.32 -8.01
C THR A 283 0.20 -10.67 -8.79
N SER A 284 -0.76 -11.35 -8.17
CA SER A 284 -2.05 -11.67 -8.77
C SER A 284 -3.03 -10.49 -8.81
N LEU A 285 -2.74 -9.39 -8.11
CA LEU A 285 -3.60 -8.21 -8.14
C LEU A 285 -3.59 -7.58 -9.53
N ALA A 286 -4.78 -7.43 -10.10
CA ALA A 286 -4.97 -6.88 -11.44
C ALA A 286 -6.06 -5.78 -11.48
N LEU A 287 -6.89 -5.70 -10.44
CA LEU A 287 -8.03 -4.79 -10.37
C LEU A 287 -7.98 -3.94 -9.11
N ASN A 288 -8.23 -2.64 -9.30
CA ASN A 288 -8.59 -1.74 -8.22
C ASN A 288 -10.06 -1.94 -7.86
N LEU A 289 -10.32 -2.13 -6.57
CA LEU A 289 -11.64 -2.38 -5.99
C LEU A 289 -12.06 -1.18 -5.14
N ALA A 290 -12.84 -0.27 -5.74
CA ALA A 290 -13.34 0.91 -5.03
C ALA A 290 -14.73 0.64 -4.44
N VAL A 291 -14.86 0.81 -3.12
CA VAL A 291 -16.12 0.59 -2.38
C VAL A 291 -16.56 1.91 -1.77
N THR A 292 -17.72 2.42 -2.19
CA THR A 292 -18.26 3.71 -1.74
C THR A 292 -19.68 3.55 -1.21
N TYR A 293 -19.89 4.09 -0.02
CA TYR A 293 -21.16 4.12 0.69
C TYR A 293 -21.77 5.51 0.57
N ASN A 294 -23.03 5.56 0.12
CA ASN A 294 -23.85 6.76 0.18
C ASN A 294 -24.91 6.54 1.26
N THR A 295 -24.84 7.34 2.31
CA THR A 295 -25.73 7.21 3.45
C THR A 295 -26.59 8.46 3.56
N GLY A 296 -27.91 8.28 3.59
CA GLY A 296 -28.85 9.34 3.94
C GLY A 296 -28.95 9.54 5.45
N ASP A 297 -29.57 10.64 5.87
CA ASP A 297 -29.89 10.92 7.26
C ASP A 297 -30.55 9.70 7.92
N PHE A 298 -30.13 9.40 9.14
CA PHE A 298 -30.63 8.25 9.88
C PHE A 298 -30.83 8.63 11.33
N ARG A 299 -31.99 8.26 11.87
CA ARG A 299 -32.34 8.46 13.27
C ARG A 299 -32.97 7.19 13.81
N VAL A 300 -32.53 6.77 14.99
CA VAL A 300 -33.12 5.65 15.70
C VAL A 300 -32.99 5.87 17.21
N GLU A 301 -33.96 5.36 17.96
CA GLU A 301 -33.84 5.27 19.41
C GLU A 301 -33.09 3.98 19.78
N TYR A 302 -32.09 4.09 20.66
CA TYR A 302 -31.39 2.95 21.24
C TYR A 302 -31.12 3.22 22.72
N CYS A 303 -31.33 2.24 23.59
CA CYS A 303 -31.10 2.41 25.04
C CYS A 303 -31.78 3.67 25.62
N CYS A 304 -32.98 4.01 25.16
CA CYS A 304 -33.74 5.21 25.53
C CYS A 304 -33.06 6.55 25.17
N THR A 305 -32.12 6.52 24.22
CA THR A 305 -31.40 7.70 23.72
C THR A 305 -31.56 7.80 22.21
N ASN A 306 -31.63 9.02 21.70
CA ASN A 306 -31.69 9.26 20.26
C ASN A 306 -30.28 9.16 19.68
N TYR A 307 -30.12 8.26 18.70
CA TYR A 307 -28.95 8.19 17.85
C TYR A 307 -29.28 8.76 16.49
N SER A 308 -28.40 9.63 15.99
CA SER A 308 -28.53 10.14 14.63
C SER A 308 -27.20 10.27 13.94
N ILE A 309 -27.21 10.01 12.64
CA ILE A 309 -26.15 10.42 11.73
C ILE A 309 -26.74 11.27 10.61
N THR A 310 -25.96 12.22 10.15
CA THR A 310 -26.28 13.01 8.96
C THR A 310 -25.86 12.25 7.71
N SER A 311 -26.47 12.61 6.60
CA SER A 311 -26.11 12.13 5.29
C SER A 311 -24.64 12.42 4.96
N GLY A 312 -24.05 11.54 4.15
CA GLY A 312 -22.65 11.63 3.77
C GLY A 312 -22.21 10.50 2.87
N MET A 313 -20.98 10.61 2.40
CA MET A 313 -20.31 9.60 1.59
C MET A 313 -19.09 9.06 2.36
N PHE A 314 -18.89 7.74 2.30
CA PHE A 314 -17.72 7.09 2.86
C PHE A 314 -17.11 6.16 1.82
N THR A 315 -15.81 6.27 1.57
CA THR A 315 -15.08 5.35 0.68
C THR A 315 -14.17 4.49 1.52
N ALA A 316 -14.21 3.17 1.33
CA ALA A 316 -13.34 2.25 2.02
C ALA A 316 -11.87 2.60 1.72
N ASN A 317 -11.07 2.73 2.78
CA ASN A 317 -9.68 3.13 2.70
C ASN A 317 -8.82 2.18 3.55
N PRO A 318 -8.11 1.23 2.93
CA PRO A 318 -7.24 0.27 3.63
C PRO A 318 -6.12 0.90 4.44
N PHE A 319 -5.69 2.11 4.08
CA PHE A 319 -4.61 2.85 4.73
C PHE A 319 -5.09 3.66 5.94
N ASP A 320 -6.40 3.86 6.11
CA ASP A 320 -6.97 4.55 7.26
C ASP A 320 -7.39 3.54 8.34
N GLU A 321 -6.68 3.58 9.47
CA GLU A 321 -7.00 2.72 10.61
C GLU A 321 -8.20 3.23 11.42
N SER A 322 -8.69 4.43 11.13
CA SER A 322 -9.82 5.05 11.82
C SER A 322 -11.10 4.29 11.52
N PRO A 323 -11.84 3.83 12.54
CA PRO A 323 -13.06 3.08 12.28
C PRO A 323 -14.21 3.99 11.85
N VAL A 324 -15.00 3.53 10.88
CA VAL A 324 -16.26 4.14 10.51
C VAL A 324 -17.38 3.67 11.45
N ARG A 325 -18.35 4.55 11.68
CA ARG A 325 -19.58 4.20 12.41
C ARG A 325 -20.40 3.21 11.58
N SER A 326 -20.85 2.12 12.21
CA SER A 326 -21.64 1.07 11.55
C SER A 326 -22.89 1.61 10.82
N ALA A 327 -23.52 2.66 11.35
CA ALA A 327 -24.65 3.34 10.73
C ALA A 327 -24.33 3.96 9.35
N VAL A 328 -23.08 4.43 9.13
CA VAL A 328 -22.62 5.04 7.88
C VAL A 328 -22.46 4.00 6.76
N VAL A 329 -22.22 2.75 7.13
CA VAL A 329 -21.99 1.61 6.23
C VAL A 329 -23.14 0.60 6.31
N ARG A 330 -24.31 1.03 6.80
CA ARG A 330 -25.48 0.15 6.99
C ARG A 330 -26.13 -0.28 5.67
N LEU A 331 -26.02 0.54 4.64
CA LEU A 331 -26.61 0.31 3.32
C LEU A 331 -25.58 -0.31 2.39
N ARG A 332 -26.05 -1.06 1.40
CA ARG A 332 -25.21 -1.69 0.37
C ARG A 332 -24.34 -0.65 -0.34
N PRO A 333 -23.01 -0.87 -0.47
CA PRO A 333 -22.15 0.07 -1.16
C PRO A 333 -22.29 -0.02 -2.67
N ARG A 334 -21.85 1.03 -3.35
CA ARG A 334 -21.45 0.96 -4.76
C ARG A 334 -20.04 0.38 -4.83
N VAL A 335 -19.85 -0.64 -5.66
CA VAL A 335 -18.54 -1.23 -5.94
C VAL A 335 -18.16 -0.95 -7.38
N THR A 336 -16.97 -0.43 -7.61
CA THR A 336 -16.43 -0.14 -8.94
C THR A 336 -15.14 -0.90 -9.15
N LEU A 337 -15.03 -1.57 -10.29
CA LEU A 337 -13.85 -2.32 -10.71
C LEU A 337 -13.12 -1.57 -11.84
N SER A 338 -11.84 -1.29 -11.67
CA SER A 338 -10.98 -0.73 -12.72
C SER A 338 -9.68 -1.52 -12.85
N PRO A 339 -9.13 -1.66 -14.07
CA PRO A 339 -7.88 -2.39 -14.26
C PRO A 339 -6.69 -1.57 -13.75
N MET A 340 -5.71 -2.23 -13.13
CA MET A 340 -4.46 -1.59 -12.72
C MET A 340 -3.62 -1.19 -13.94
N ASN A 341 -3.63 -2.02 -14.98
CA ASN A 341 -3.02 -1.72 -16.28
C ASN A 341 -4.10 -1.44 -17.31
N MET A 342 -4.11 -0.24 -17.89
CA MET A 342 -5.12 0.15 -18.87
C MET A 342 -5.15 -0.76 -20.11
N LYS A 343 -4.03 -1.41 -20.46
CA LYS A 343 -4.00 -2.40 -21.56
C LYS A 343 -4.89 -3.62 -21.28
N ASP A 344 -5.18 -3.91 -20.02
CA ASP A 344 -6.03 -5.03 -19.61
C ASP A 344 -7.54 -4.67 -19.57
N ALA A 345 -7.92 -3.47 -20.03
CA ALA A 345 -9.31 -2.99 -19.95
C ALA A 345 -10.35 -3.95 -20.59
N ASN A 346 -10.01 -4.55 -21.73
CA ASN A 346 -10.92 -5.50 -22.38
C ASN A 346 -10.92 -6.86 -21.68
N ARG A 347 -9.75 -7.29 -21.18
CA ARG A 347 -9.57 -8.59 -20.53
C ARG A 347 -10.45 -8.70 -19.30
N TYR A 348 -10.48 -7.68 -18.43
CA TYR A 348 -11.28 -7.76 -17.21
C TYR A 348 -12.79 -7.72 -17.49
N ARG A 349 -13.25 -6.94 -18.47
CA ARG A 349 -14.68 -6.89 -18.82
C ARG A 349 -15.21 -8.21 -19.39
N SER A 350 -14.35 -8.99 -20.04
CA SER A 350 -14.71 -10.30 -20.60
C SER A 350 -14.82 -11.43 -19.56
N ARG A 351 -14.30 -11.22 -18.35
CA ARG A 351 -14.27 -12.21 -17.27
C ARG A 351 -15.50 -12.09 -16.38
N VAL A 352 -15.72 -13.17 -15.62
CA VAL A 352 -16.78 -13.24 -14.60
C VAL A 352 -16.12 -13.34 -13.23
N TYR A 353 -16.69 -12.67 -12.22
CA TYR A 353 -16.09 -12.57 -10.90
C TYR A 353 -17.02 -12.98 -9.76
N THR A 354 -16.42 -13.34 -8.64
CA THR A 354 -17.07 -13.50 -7.33
C THR A 354 -16.49 -12.47 -6.36
N LEU A 355 -17.38 -11.74 -5.66
CA LEU A 355 -17.06 -10.76 -4.63
C LEU A 355 -17.53 -11.27 -3.27
N PHE A 356 -16.63 -11.31 -2.30
CA PHE A 356 -16.94 -11.50 -0.89
C PHE A 356 -16.76 -10.18 -0.14
N MET A 357 -17.61 -9.93 0.85
CA MET A 357 -17.33 -9.04 1.98
C MET A 357 -17.34 -9.90 3.24
N VAL A 358 -16.22 -9.93 3.96
CA VAL A 358 -16.06 -10.75 5.16
C VAL A 358 -15.56 -9.94 6.34
N ASP A 359 -16.08 -10.23 7.53
CA ASP A 359 -15.49 -9.81 8.79
C ASP A 359 -14.41 -10.81 9.20
N VAL A 360 -13.17 -10.32 9.28
CA VAL A 360 -11.98 -11.14 9.49
C VAL A 360 -11.56 -11.24 10.95
N ALA A 361 -12.18 -10.44 11.83
CA ALA A 361 -11.84 -10.44 13.26
C ALA A 361 -11.98 -11.82 13.94
N PRO A 362 -13.03 -12.64 13.70
CA PRO A 362 -13.13 -13.94 14.38
C PRO A 362 -12.01 -14.90 13.98
N ALA A 363 -11.54 -14.83 12.74
CA ALA A 363 -10.42 -15.64 12.28
C ALA A 363 -9.10 -15.21 12.95
N VAL A 364 -8.88 -13.90 13.09
CA VAL A 364 -7.70 -13.36 13.77
C VAL A 364 -7.70 -13.74 15.26
N GLU A 365 -8.86 -13.67 15.91
CA GLU A 365 -9.04 -14.06 17.32
C GLU A 365 -8.85 -15.57 17.56
N ALA A 366 -9.36 -16.42 16.67
CA ALA A 366 -9.31 -17.88 16.81
C ALA A 366 -7.95 -18.51 16.44
N GLY A 367 -7.13 -17.81 15.64
CA GLY A 367 -5.88 -18.36 15.11
C GLY A 367 -6.08 -19.41 13.98
N GLN A 368 -5.00 -20.09 13.59
CA GLN A 368 -4.97 -20.91 12.36
C GLN A 368 -5.84 -22.18 12.40
N SER A 369 -6.07 -22.79 13.57
CA SER A 369 -6.71 -24.11 13.66
C SER A 369 -8.21 -24.13 13.37
N ASN A 370 -8.88 -22.96 13.39
CA ASN A 370 -10.31 -22.84 13.11
C ASN A 370 -10.69 -21.43 12.62
N ALA A 371 -9.93 -20.89 11.66
CA ALA A 371 -10.18 -19.57 11.09
C ALA A 371 -11.57 -19.52 10.42
N ARG A 372 -12.49 -18.75 11.02
CA ARG A 372 -13.86 -18.58 10.55
C ARG A 372 -14.17 -17.11 10.31
N TYR A 373 -14.96 -16.85 9.27
CA TYR A 373 -15.27 -15.53 8.77
C TYR A 373 -16.78 -15.34 8.76
N PHE A 374 -17.27 -14.18 9.18
CA PHE A 374 -18.67 -13.85 8.93
C PHE A 374 -18.80 -13.23 7.54
N THR A 375 -19.61 -13.84 6.68
CA THR A 375 -19.95 -13.30 5.37
C THR A 375 -20.99 -12.21 5.55
N HIS A 376 -20.64 -10.99 5.13
CA HIS A 376 -21.51 -9.81 5.15
C HIS A 376 -22.11 -9.51 3.78
N TRP A 377 -21.49 -10.01 2.70
CA TRP A 377 -22.02 -9.90 1.35
C TRP A 377 -21.34 -10.93 0.46
N LEU A 378 -22.09 -11.58 -0.42
CA LEU A 378 -21.53 -12.52 -1.40
C LEU A 378 -22.28 -12.39 -2.72
N VAL A 379 -21.56 -11.97 -3.74
CA VAL A 379 -22.08 -11.82 -5.10
C VAL A 379 -21.23 -12.66 -6.05
N THR A 380 -21.86 -13.58 -6.78
CA THR A 380 -21.20 -14.41 -7.79
C THR A 380 -21.61 -13.95 -9.18
N ASN A 381 -20.98 -14.52 -10.21
CA ASN A 381 -21.38 -14.36 -11.59
C ASN A 381 -21.41 -12.89 -12.07
N ILE A 382 -20.56 -12.04 -11.50
CA ILE A 382 -20.42 -10.60 -11.82
C ILE A 382 -19.84 -10.47 -13.23
N ARG A 383 -20.54 -9.79 -14.15
CA ARG A 383 -20.13 -9.63 -15.55
C ARG A 383 -19.78 -8.18 -15.87
N ASN A 384 -18.97 -7.98 -16.91
CA ASN A 384 -18.62 -6.65 -17.44
C ASN A 384 -18.02 -5.68 -16.41
N GLY A 385 -17.51 -6.20 -15.28
CA GLY A 385 -17.05 -5.39 -14.17
C GLY A 385 -18.14 -4.69 -13.35
N ASP A 386 -19.41 -5.02 -13.58
CA ASP A 386 -20.56 -4.44 -12.90
C ASP A 386 -21.11 -5.41 -11.84
N VAL A 387 -20.85 -5.11 -10.56
CA VAL A 387 -21.28 -5.94 -9.43
C VAL A 387 -22.80 -6.11 -9.38
N SER A 388 -23.58 -5.16 -9.91
CA SER A 388 -25.04 -5.28 -9.93
C SER A 388 -25.58 -6.32 -10.92
N SER A 389 -24.72 -6.81 -11.83
CA SER A 389 -25.07 -7.88 -12.78
C SER A 389 -24.94 -9.30 -12.21
N GLY A 390 -24.40 -9.44 -11.00
CA GLY A 390 -24.13 -10.73 -10.37
C GLY A 390 -25.34 -11.35 -9.66
N ASP A 391 -25.22 -12.62 -9.31
CA ASP A 391 -26.17 -13.34 -8.46
C ASP A 391 -25.78 -13.11 -6.98
N GLU A 392 -26.62 -12.39 -6.23
CA GLU A 392 -26.44 -12.13 -4.79
C GLU A 392 -26.86 -13.38 -3.99
N LEU A 393 -25.87 -14.09 -3.42
CA LEU A 393 -26.07 -15.34 -2.67
C LEU A 393 -26.22 -15.09 -1.17
N SER A 394 -25.49 -14.09 -0.65
CA SER A 394 -25.72 -13.53 0.67
C SER A 394 -25.99 -12.06 0.47
N GLU A 395 -27.17 -11.62 0.88
CA GLU A 395 -27.57 -10.21 0.81
C GLU A 395 -26.62 -9.36 1.65
N TYR A 396 -26.43 -8.11 1.23
CA TYR A 396 -25.63 -7.17 2.00
C TYR A 396 -26.18 -6.98 3.41
N PHE A 397 -25.39 -7.39 4.40
CA PHE A 397 -25.63 -7.11 5.80
C PHE A 397 -24.53 -6.18 6.33
N GLY A 398 -24.85 -4.93 6.61
CA GLY A 398 -23.84 -3.96 7.05
C GLY A 398 -23.12 -4.35 8.36
N PRO A 399 -21.89 -3.87 8.60
CA PRO A 399 -21.09 -4.13 9.81
C PRO A 399 -21.86 -4.09 11.13
N ASN A 400 -21.73 -5.12 11.98
CA ASN A 400 -22.36 -5.18 13.32
C ASN A 400 -21.39 -5.62 14.43
N PRO A 401 -20.31 -4.88 14.69
CA PRO A 401 -19.43 -5.19 15.81
C PRO A 401 -20.24 -5.14 17.12
N ILE A 402 -20.17 -6.21 17.92
CA ILE A 402 -20.94 -6.35 19.17
C ILE A 402 -20.16 -5.75 20.34
N ILE A 403 -18.83 -5.89 20.33
CA ILE A 403 -17.96 -5.40 21.39
C ILE A 403 -17.78 -3.89 21.25
N PRO A 404 -18.13 -3.08 22.27
CA PRO A 404 -17.91 -1.64 22.26
C PRO A 404 -16.44 -1.29 22.11
N ASN A 405 -16.13 -0.25 21.34
CA ASN A 405 -14.78 0.30 21.18
C ASN A 405 -13.71 -0.67 20.62
N VAL A 406 -14.10 -1.84 20.09
CA VAL A 406 -13.19 -2.77 19.40
C VAL A 406 -13.54 -2.77 17.91
N PRO A 407 -12.78 -2.05 17.07
CA PRO A 407 -13.02 -2.02 15.64
C PRO A 407 -12.78 -3.38 14.98
N ARG A 408 -13.69 -3.77 14.09
CA ARG A 408 -13.57 -4.98 13.27
C ARG A 408 -13.24 -4.61 11.83
N THR A 409 -12.41 -5.42 11.17
CA THR A 409 -12.00 -5.22 9.78
C THR A 409 -12.95 -5.96 8.84
N TYR A 410 -13.54 -5.25 7.89
CA TYR A 410 -14.45 -5.78 6.88
C TYR A 410 -13.74 -5.74 5.53
N MET A 411 -13.37 -6.90 5.02
CA MET A 411 -12.54 -7.06 3.84
C MET A 411 -13.36 -7.48 2.63
N PHE A 412 -13.17 -6.79 1.51
CA PHE A 412 -13.71 -7.15 0.22
C PHE A 412 -12.66 -7.94 -0.56
N LEU A 413 -13.03 -9.12 -1.02
CA LEU A 413 -12.16 -10.02 -1.77
C LEU A 413 -12.80 -10.33 -3.13
N LEU A 414 -12.07 -10.09 -4.22
CA LEU A 414 -12.54 -10.32 -5.58
C LEU A 414 -11.73 -11.43 -6.25
N PHE A 415 -12.43 -12.45 -6.75
CA PHE A 415 -11.85 -13.60 -7.43
C PHE A 415 -12.39 -13.73 -8.86
N PRO A 416 -11.56 -14.02 -9.87
CA PRO A 416 -12.04 -14.42 -11.18
C PRO A 416 -12.60 -15.85 -11.11
N GLN A 417 -13.69 -16.10 -11.81
CA GLN A 417 -14.28 -17.43 -11.89
C GLN A 417 -13.64 -18.25 -13.00
N PRO A 418 -13.44 -19.57 -12.79
CA PRO A 418 -12.93 -20.46 -13.84
C PRO A 418 -13.98 -20.72 -14.94
N VAL A 419 -15.25 -20.44 -14.65
CA VAL A 419 -16.40 -20.68 -15.55
C VAL A 419 -17.32 -19.46 -15.59
N LYS A 420 -18.12 -19.34 -16.65
CA LYS A 420 -19.04 -18.20 -16.85
C LYS A 420 -20.21 -18.16 -15.86
N ARG A 421 -20.53 -19.28 -15.22
CA ARG A 421 -21.56 -19.37 -14.19
C ARG A 421 -21.20 -20.44 -13.16
N LEU A 422 -21.07 -20.05 -11.90
CA LEU A 422 -20.86 -20.97 -10.79
C LEU A 422 -22.16 -21.68 -10.42
N ASN A 423 -22.03 -22.87 -9.82
CA ASN A 423 -23.15 -23.52 -9.16
C ASN A 423 -23.35 -22.88 -7.78
N ASN A 424 -24.43 -22.11 -7.66
CA ASN A 424 -24.74 -21.37 -6.43
C ASN A 424 -25.17 -22.29 -5.29
N SER A 425 -25.69 -23.50 -5.57
CA SER A 425 -26.13 -24.44 -4.51
C SER A 425 -24.99 -24.92 -3.61
N VAL A 426 -23.74 -24.70 -4.02
CA VAL A 426 -22.56 -24.95 -3.18
C VAL A 426 -22.64 -24.14 -1.89
N ILE A 427 -23.15 -22.90 -1.94
CA ILE A 427 -23.21 -22.06 -0.76
C ILE A 427 -24.19 -22.60 0.29
N ASP A 428 -25.24 -23.31 -0.13
CA ASP A 428 -26.25 -23.87 0.78
C ASP A 428 -25.62 -24.90 1.73
N HIS A 429 -24.55 -25.57 1.31
CA HIS A 429 -23.80 -26.48 2.18
C HIS A 429 -23.02 -25.75 3.27
N PHE A 430 -22.46 -24.57 2.95
CA PHE A 430 -21.64 -23.77 3.87
C PHE A 430 -22.45 -22.75 4.68
N CYS A 431 -23.67 -22.45 4.23
CA CYS A 431 -24.55 -21.42 4.76
C CYS A 431 -26.03 -21.88 4.73
N PRO A 432 -26.37 -23.01 5.39
CA PRO A 432 -27.67 -23.68 5.23
C PRO A 432 -28.88 -22.91 5.77
N ASN A 433 -28.68 -21.90 6.64
CA ASN A 433 -29.75 -21.32 7.46
C ASN A 433 -29.95 -19.81 7.32
N GLY A 434 -29.28 -19.11 6.41
CA GLY A 434 -29.44 -17.66 6.38
C GLY A 434 -28.89 -16.96 5.14
N ARG A 435 -29.70 -16.09 4.56
CA ARG A 435 -29.29 -15.21 3.45
C ARG A 435 -28.48 -13.98 3.89
N TRP A 436 -28.27 -13.77 5.20
CA TRP A 436 -27.90 -12.46 5.77
C TRP A 436 -26.51 -12.47 6.40
N ILE A 437 -26.22 -13.43 7.30
CA ILE A 437 -24.89 -13.60 7.89
C ILE A 437 -24.64 -15.10 8.08
N CYS A 438 -23.55 -15.57 7.49
CA CYS A 438 -23.10 -16.95 7.67
C CYS A 438 -21.64 -16.98 8.08
N GLN A 439 -21.35 -17.87 9.04
CA GLN A 439 -19.99 -18.15 9.44
C GLN A 439 -19.41 -19.21 8.50
N ILE A 440 -18.43 -18.83 7.67
CA ILE A 440 -17.80 -19.73 6.70
C ILE A 440 -16.31 -19.91 7.00
N GLN A 441 -15.76 -21.02 6.55
CA GLN A 441 -14.33 -21.13 6.28
C GLN A 441 -14.11 -20.78 4.81
N LEU A 442 -13.19 -19.87 4.50
CA LEU A 442 -12.99 -19.40 3.13
C LEU A 442 -12.43 -20.51 2.23
N THR A 443 -11.42 -21.25 2.70
CA THR A 443 -10.70 -22.25 1.88
C THR A 443 -11.64 -23.30 1.26
N PRO A 444 -12.53 -23.97 2.02
CA PRO A 444 -13.42 -24.97 1.44
C PRO A 444 -14.37 -24.40 0.38
N VAL A 445 -14.87 -23.17 0.58
CA VAL A 445 -15.75 -22.49 -0.39
C VAL A 445 -14.97 -22.16 -1.67
N LEU A 446 -13.78 -21.58 -1.52
CA LEU A 446 -12.92 -21.23 -2.66
C LEU A 446 -12.48 -22.47 -3.44
N GLN A 447 -12.17 -23.58 -2.75
CA GLN A 447 -11.84 -24.87 -3.37
C GLN A 447 -13.04 -25.46 -4.13
N ALA A 448 -14.24 -25.43 -3.54
CA ALA A 448 -15.44 -25.96 -4.17
C ALA A 448 -15.81 -25.21 -5.47
N TRP A 449 -15.49 -23.92 -5.56
CA TRP A 449 -15.68 -23.11 -6.77
C TRP A 449 -14.43 -22.96 -7.64
N ASN A 450 -13.31 -23.58 -7.24
CA ASN A 450 -12.01 -23.45 -7.89
C ASN A 450 -11.60 -21.98 -8.11
N LEU A 451 -11.79 -21.14 -7.08
CA LEU A 451 -11.38 -19.75 -7.02
C LEU A 451 -9.96 -19.66 -6.44
N THR A 452 -8.96 -19.61 -7.32
CA THR A 452 -7.56 -19.80 -6.92
C THR A 452 -6.76 -18.50 -6.81
N GLU A 453 -7.27 -17.38 -7.31
CA GLU A 453 -6.49 -16.16 -7.50
C GLU A 453 -7.23 -14.93 -6.98
N LEU A 454 -6.64 -14.22 -6.01
CA LEU A 454 -7.17 -12.94 -5.54
C LEU A 454 -6.71 -11.83 -6.48
N VAL A 455 -7.66 -11.17 -7.17
CA VAL A 455 -7.35 -10.16 -8.21
C VAL A 455 -7.70 -8.74 -7.81
N GLY A 456 -8.45 -8.55 -6.72
CA GLY A 456 -8.79 -7.24 -6.18
C GLY A 456 -9.14 -7.34 -4.70
N VAL A 457 -8.73 -6.33 -3.93
CA VAL A 457 -8.93 -6.28 -2.48
C VAL A 457 -9.06 -4.84 -1.99
N THR A 458 -9.92 -4.63 -1.00
CA THR A 458 -9.98 -3.40 -0.19
C THR A 458 -10.65 -3.72 1.14
N TRP A 459 -10.58 -2.83 2.12
CA TRP A 459 -11.26 -2.99 3.40
C TRP A 459 -11.45 -1.64 4.09
N PHE A 460 -12.22 -1.69 5.17
CA PHE A 460 -12.29 -0.64 6.16
C PHE A 460 -12.51 -1.25 7.55
N ARG A 461 -12.40 -0.45 8.59
CA ARG A 461 -12.71 -0.85 9.96
C ARG A 461 -14.03 -0.22 10.39
N ALA A 462 -14.87 -0.96 11.10
CA ALA A 462 -16.10 -0.41 11.69
C ALA A 462 -16.15 -0.66 13.19
N VAL A 463 -16.77 0.28 13.91
CA VAL A 463 -16.95 0.22 15.36
C VAL A 463 -18.43 0.18 15.73
N ASN A 464 -18.70 -0.33 16.94
CA ASN A 464 -20.02 -0.39 17.53
C ASN A 464 -20.57 1.03 17.77
N ASP A 465 -21.80 1.28 17.34
CA ASP A 465 -22.50 2.54 17.52
C ASP A 465 -23.97 2.29 17.92
N GLY A 466 -24.78 3.35 18.04
CA GLY A 466 -26.19 3.22 18.44
C GLY A 466 -27.02 2.36 17.48
N PHE A 467 -26.72 2.39 16.17
CA PHE A 467 -27.35 1.52 15.19
C PHE A 467 -26.99 0.05 15.42
N ALA A 468 -25.70 -0.27 15.59
CA ALA A 468 -25.26 -1.64 15.82
C ALA A 468 -25.82 -2.21 17.13
N LYS A 469 -25.82 -1.41 18.21
CA LYS A 469 -26.43 -1.78 19.50
C LYS A 469 -27.93 -2.07 19.34
N MET A 470 -28.67 -1.16 18.72
CA MET A 470 -30.10 -1.33 18.45
C MET A 470 -30.37 -2.61 17.66
N ARG A 471 -29.58 -2.85 16.61
CA ARG A 471 -29.74 -4.03 15.75
C ARG A 471 -29.45 -5.33 16.49
N THR A 472 -28.52 -5.34 17.46
CA THR A 472 -28.18 -6.53 18.26
C THR A 472 -29.38 -7.10 19.02
N TYR A 473 -30.22 -6.26 19.64
CA TYR A 473 -31.38 -6.74 20.41
C TYR A 473 -32.70 -6.72 19.62
N THR A 474 -32.86 -5.86 18.62
CA THR A 474 -34.13 -5.77 17.85
C THR A 474 -34.19 -6.72 16.64
N VAL A 475 -33.08 -6.85 15.90
CA VAL A 475 -33.03 -7.60 14.63
C VAL A 475 -32.35 -8.94 14.85
N LEU A 476 -31.14 -8.94 15.43
CA LEU A 476 -30.35 -10.16 15.63
C LEU A 476 -30.81 -10.98 16.83
N LYS A 477 -31.45 -10.34 17.83
CA LYS A 477 -31.92 -10.97 19.07
C LYS A 477 -30.83 -11.79 19.78
N MET A 478 -29.58 -11.34 19.68
CA MET A 478 -28.42 -12.04 20.26
C MET A 478 -28.25 -11.75 21.76
N MET A 479 -28.74 -10.60 22.21
CA MET A 479 -28.66 -10.13 23.59
C MET A 479 -29.96 -9.36 23.90
N SER A 480 -30.37 -9.35 25.15
CA SER A 480 -31.44 -8.48 25.63
C SER A 480 -31.05 -7.00 25.52
N MET A 481 -32.04 -6.12 25.53
CA MET A 481 -31.79 -4.69 25.54
C MET A 481 -31.03 -4.28 26.80
N GLU A 482 -31.38 -4.86 27.95
CA GLU A 482 -30.76 -4.63 29.24
C GLU A 482 -29.26 -4.95 29.21
N GLU A 483 -28.87 -6.09 28.62
CA GLU A 483 -27.47 -6.49 28.48
C GLU A 483 -26.69 -5.54 27.55
N VAL A 484 -27.27 -5.16 26.40
CA VAL A 484 -26.62 -4.25 25.45
C VAL A 484 -26.46 -2.84 26.03
N CYS A 485 -27.43 -2.40 26.84
CA CYS A 485 -27.52 -1.04 27.36
C CYS A 485 -26.90 -0.86 28.75
N ALA A 486 -26.47 -1.93 29.43
CA ALA A 486 -25.94 -1.88 30.81
C ALA A 486 -24.81 -0.85 31.01
N ASN A 487 -23.97 -0.64 29.99
CA ASN A 487 -22.83 0.30 30.03
C ASN A 487 -23.09 1.61 29.25
N VAL A 488 -24.34 1.90 28.89
CA VAL A 488 -24.69 3.15 28.21
C VAL A 488 -25.01 4.21 29.26
N THR A 489 -24.22 5.29 29.27
CA THR A 489 -24.44 6.44 30.16
C THR A 489 -25.87 6.96 30.02
N GLY A 490 -26.60 7.04 31.12
CA GLY A 490 -27.98 7.52 31.15
C GLY A 490 -29.06 6.47 30.87
N TYR A 491 -28.71 5.19 30.74
CA TYR A 491 -29.70 4.11 30.63
C TYR A 491 -30.36 3.82 31.98
N PRO A 492 -31.69 4.01 32.15
CA PRO A 492 -32.38 3.86 33.44
C PRO A 492 -32.70 2.40 33.83
N GLY A 493 -32.06 1.41 33.22
CA GLY A 493 -32.32 -0.01 33.44
C GLY A 493 -33.54 -0.56 32.69
N SER A 494 -34.53 0.28 32.37
CA SER A 494 -35.62 -0.04 31.44
C SER A 494 -36.14 1.22 30.74
N CYS A 495 -36.44 1.16 29.44
CA CYS A 495 -37.18 2.26 28.81
C CYS A 495 -38.63 2.22 29.28
N HIS A 496 -38.92 2.88 30.40
CA HIS A 496 -40.29 3.17 30.74
C HIS A 496 -40.88 4.04 29.62
N ARG A 497 -41.73 3.43 28.79
CA ARG A 497 -42.68 4.18 27.97
C ARG A 497 -43.60 4.89 28.95
N SER A 498 -43.23 6.09 29.39
CA SER A 498 -44.21 7.02 29.94
C SER A 498 -45.25 7.21 28.85
N ARG A 499 -46.42 6.58 29.02
CA ARG A 499 -47.64 7.00 28.32
C ARG A 499 -47.70 8.51 28.48
N PRO A 500 -47.92 9.30 27.41
CA PRO A 500 -48.10 10.72 27.57
C PRO A 500 -49.33 10.93 28.47
N THR A 501 -49.09 11.23 29.74
CA THR A 501 -50.11 11.76 30.62
C THR A 501 -50.39 13.15 30.10
N ASN A 502 -51.56 13.31 29.47
CA ASN A 502 -52.22 14.60 29.33
C ASN A 502 -52.40 15.18 30.73
N GLN A 503 -51.38 15.88 31.22
CA GLN A 503 -51.50 16.81 32.31
C GLN A 503 -50.88 18.12 31.84
N THR A 504 -51.78 18.96 31.34
CA THR A 504 -51.65 20.41 31.39
C THR A 504 -51.27 20.82 32.81
N SER A 505 -49.98 21.08 33.02
CA SER A 505 -49.51 21.89 34.13
C SER A 505 -49.19 23.28 33.60
N THR A 506 -50.13 24.19 33.83
CA THR A 506 -49.90 25.64 33.86
C THR A 506 -48.76 25.93 34.85
N ILE A 507 -47.62 26.40 34.34
CA ILE A 507 -46.53 26.93 35.16
C ILE A 507 -46.74 28.44 35.30
N ASN A 508 -47.13 28.85 36.50
CA ASN A 508 -47.06 30.22 36.97
C ASN A 508 -45.60 30.58 37.23
N TYR A 509 -45.17 31.69 36.64
CA TYR A 509 -43.94 32.39 37.02
C TYR A 509 -44.13 33.01 38.40
N ASN A 510 -43.21 32.73 39.33
CA ASN A 510 -42.82 33.71 40.33
C ASN A 510 -41.37 33.46 40.80
N ASN A 511 -40.61 34.55 40.76
CA ASN A 511 -39.22 34.68 41.17
C ASN A 511 -39.06 34.57 42.68
N SER A 512 -37.94 34.01 43.14
CA SER A 512 -37.10 34.63 44.18
C SER A 512 -35.78 33.88 44.35
N ALA A 513 -34.72 34.67 44.50
CA ALA A 513 -33.34 34.26 44.61
C ALA A 513 -32.98 33.73 46.01
N SER A 514 -31.94 32.90 46.10
CA SER A 514 -30.85 33.10 47.06
C SER A 514 -29.70 32.13 46.77
N ALA A 515 -28.50 32.70 46.80
CA ALA A 515 -27.23 31.99 46.71
C ALA A 515 -26.95 31.25 48.03
N ASN A 516 -26.29 30.09 47.95
CA ASN A 516 -25.37 29.68 49.00
C ASN A 516 -24.26 28.80 48.42
N ILE A 517 -23.04 29.31 48.54
CA ILE A 517 -21.77 28.63 48.34
C ILE A 517 -21.50 27.83 49.62
N ASN A 518 -21.17 26.55 49.50
CA ASN A 518 -20.18 25.95 50.38
C ASN A 518 -19.57 24.67 49.81
N ASN A 519 -18.26 24.58 50.03
CA ASN A 519 -17.32 23.54 49.69
C ASN A 519 -17.72 22.15 50.24
N ASN A 520 -17.34 21.08 49.54
CA ASN A 520 -16.49 20.04 50.13
C ASN A 520 -16.02 18.96 49.12
N ALA A 521 -14.70 18.81 49.09
CA ALA A 521 -13.91 17.58 49.12
C ALA A 521 -14.23 16.41 48.15
N CYS A 522 -13.38 16.37 47.12
CA CYS A 522 -12.62 15.21 46.65
C CYS A 522 -12.70 13.92 47.51
N THR A 523 -13.10 12.81 46.89
CA THR A 523 -12.63 11.46 47.28
C THR A 523 -12.59 10.57 46.04
N ILE A 524 -11.36 10.34 45.56
CA ILE A 524 -11.01 9.31 44.59
C ILE A 524 -10.82 8.01 45.39
N HIS A 525 -11.76 7.07 45.28
CA HIS A 525 -11.50 5.66 45.57
C HIS A 525 -12.55 4.80 44.90
N THR A 526 -12.15 4.10 43.84
CA THR A 526 -12.53 2.73 43.42
C THR A 526 -12.33 2.55 41.91
N ALA A 527 -11.06 2.50 41.48
CA ALA A 527 -10.69 2.04 40.13
C ALA A 527 -9.39 1.21 40.12
N LEU A 528 -9.02 0.65 41.27
CA LEU A 528 -7.77 -0.10 41.44
C LEU A 528 -8.01 -1.42 42.20
N GLN A 529 -8.98 -2.21 41.76
CA GLN A 529 -9.18 -3.58 42.28
C GLN A 529 -9.56 -4.61 41.20
N MET A 530 -9.73 -4.23 39.93
CA MET A 530 -10.04 -5.18 38.85
C MET A 530 -8.87 -5.50 37.91
N MET A 531 -7.73 -4.81 37.99
CA MET A 531 -6.57 -5.11 37.13
C MET A 531 -5.61 -6.17 37.67
N THR A 532 -5.73 -6.56 38.95
CA THR A 532 -4.83 -7.56 39.56
C THR A 532 -5.30 -9.01 39.40
N ALA A 533 -6.55 -9.26 39.01
CA ALA A 533 -7.06 -10.63 38.81
C ALA A 533 -6.70 -11.22 37.44
N ALA A 534 -6.51 -10.40 36.41
CA ALA A 534 -6.20 -10.88 35.05
C ALA A 534 -4.72 -11.26 34.85
N LEU A 535 -3.79 -10.64 35.59
CA LEU A 535 -2.35 -10.94 35.46
C LEU A 535 -1.93 -12.24 36.18
N VAL A 536 -2.67 -12.67 37.21
CA VAL A 536 -2.34 -13.86 38.00
C VAL A 536 -2.79 -15.15 37.30
N MET A 537 -3.84 -15.12 36.46
CA MET A 537 -4.25 -16.29 35.67
C MET A 537 -3.35 -16.58 34.46
N VAL A 538 -2.64 -15.58 33.93
CA VAL A 538 -1.71 -15.79 32.80
C VAL A 538 -0.36 -16.37 33.27
N LEU A 539 0.06 -16.11 34.51
CA LEU A 539 1.29 -16.68 35.07
C LEU A 539 1.12 -18.13 35.62
N LEU A 540 -0.10 -18.58 35.88
CA LEU A 540 -0.37 -19.95 36.37
C LEU A 540 -0.61 -20.98 35.24
N LEU A 541 -0.61 -20.56 33.98
CA LEU A 541 -0.71 -21.43 32.80
C LEU A 541 0.63 -21.58 32.05
N ALA A 542 1.71 -21.00 32.56
CA ALA A 542 3.06 -21.06 31.98
C ALA A 542 4.11 -21.69 32.92
N LEU A 543 3.66 -22.33 34.00
CA LEU A 543 4.37 -23.32 34.81
C LEU A 543 3.60 -24.64 34.72
#